data_AF-A0A1G3PK78-F1
#
_entry.id   AF-A0A1G3PK78-F1
#
_cell.length_a   1.000
_cell.length_b   1.000
_cell.length_c   1.000
_cell.angle_alpha   90.00
_cell.angle_beta   90.00
_cell.angle_gamma   90.00
#
_symmetry.space_group_name_H-M   'P 1'
#
loop_
_entity.id
_entity.type
_entity.pdbx_description
1 polymer ?
#
loop_
_entity_poly.entity_id
_entity_poly.type
_entity_poly.pdbx_seq_one_letter_code
_entity_poly.pdbx_strand_id
1 'polypeptide(L)'
;MGYLCSNPWTTAFVWGDGSVTHCCYSNIGPLGNINRTPLAEIWHGKKIGYVRGKILAGRYTDAGCEYFCRVFRWNEYYGGMRDKPSIPEGLGRIEDFSAAAKPALPSILGIAIDAKCNLKCTHCLSSNDAPGISDKNLEDLWPAVRSSKIVRLVNGEFSINRRALDILRGISSIEIPPRVFLNTNGTVDPNVYLDAAGTLPSFHLKFSLEGMGAAYEKVRVGAKWELFLKHLHSASESFRLKQAEGRDWKLYLNFCVMRSNFEAIPQILEFAIERNLPLVLNTLNGMRHIDENMFMYAHLAPGNESVERVRGGCERLPGRRNYFFAEEFGSHLEYIFRVLADKKLDVPYSKLKRIIERNPGRTADRKLTLLYKWKFDKKGFFLYIFRKLRKRLFNR
;
A
#
# COMPACT_ATOMS: atom_id res chain seq x y z
N MET A 1 -11.49 8.61 22.11
CA MET A 1 -10.08 8.30 21.79
C MET A 1 -9.92 8.18 20.28
N GLY A 2 -8.93 8.86 19.69
CA GLY A 2 -8.64 8.75 18.26
C GLY A 2 -8.25 7.32 17.85
N TYR A 3 -8.28 7.04 16.56
CA TYR A 3 -7.81 5.80 15.98
C TYR A 3 -6.30 5.63 16.23
N LEU A 4 -5.90 4.52 16.86
CA LEU A 4 -4.51 4.19 17.14
C LEU A 4 -3.96 3.29 16.04
N CYS A 5 -2.84 3.67 15.41
CA CYS A 5 -2.24 2.85 14.36
C CYS A 5 -1.66 1.54 14.95
N SER A 6 -2.14 0.37 14.50
CA SER A 6 -1.64 -0.93 14.99
C SER A 6 -0.30 -1.36 14.41
N ASN A 7 0.10 -0.81 13.26
CA ASN A 7 1.29 -1.25 12.52
C ASN A 7 2.57 -1.39 13.39
N PRO A 8 2.89 -0.48 14.33
CA PRO A 8 4.04 -0.66 15.21
C PRO A 8 3.98 -1.90 16.13
N TRP A 9 2.80 -2.48 16.36
CA TRP A 9 2.57 -3.69 17.17
C TRP A 9 2.30 -4.93 16.34
N THR A 10 1.90 -4.79 15.08
CA THR A 10 1.46 -5.92 14.26
C THR A 10 2.34 -6.16 13.05
N THR A 11 2.96 -5.13 12.47
CA THR A 11 3.49 -5.19 11.11
C THR A 11 4.99 -4.98 11.03
N ALA A 12 5.69 -5.82 10.28
CA ALA A 12 7.05 -5.57 9.81
C ALA A 12 7.15 -5.78 8.29
N PHE A 13 7.82 -4.87 7.61
CA PHE A 13 8.29 -5.03 6.23
C PHE A 13 9.79 -5.21 6.24
N VAL A 14 10.27 -6.27 5.61
CA VAL A 14 11.68 -6.55 5.34
C VAL A 14 11.96 -6.23 3.88
N TRP A 15 12.81 -5.24 3.65
CA TRP A 15 13.22 -4.81 2.32
C TRP A 15 14.40 -5.64 1.82
N GLY A 16 14.64 -5.67 0.50
CA GLY A 16 15.66 -6.54 -0.08
C GLY A 16 17.11 -6.14 0.27
N ASP A 17 17.33 -4.93 0.78
CA ASP A 17 18.61 -4.53 1.39
C ASP A 17 18.75 -4.98 2.87
N GLY A 18 17.81 -5.80 3.36
CA GLY A 18 17.69 -6.27 4.74
C GLY A 18 17.10 -5.24 5.72
N SER A 19 16.78 -4.02 5.28
CA SER A 19 16.19 -3.01 6.17
C SER A 19 14.81 -3.45 6.68
N VAL A 20 14.54 -3.26 7.96
CA VAL A 20 13.24 -3.59 8.59
C VAL A 20 12.49 -2.33 8.96
N THR A 21 11.21 -2.24 8.61
CA THR A 21 10.35 -1.08 8.91
C THR A 21 8.98 -1.54 9.41
N HIS A 22 8.32 -0.79 10.29
CA HIS A 22 6.99 -1.17 10.78
C HIS A 22 5.84 -0.70 9.88
N CYS A 23 6.11 0.07 8.82
CA CYS A 23 5.09 0.51 7.87
C CYS A 23 5.70 0.81 6.50
N CYS A 24 4.87 0.80 5.45
CA CYS A 24 5.30 1.03 4.07
C CYS A 24 5.95 2.40 3.82
N TYR A 25 5.68 3.40 4.67
CA TYR A 25 6.28 4.73 4.55
C TYR A 25 7.65 4.87 5.22
N SER A 26 8.06 3.90 6.06
CA SER A 26 9.37 3.92 6.73
C SER A 26 9.67 5.25 7.45
N ASN A 27 8.63 5.79 8.08
CA ASN A 27 8.47 7.13 8.66
C ASN A 27 9.61 7.63 9.59
N ILE A 28 10.30 6.71 10.28
CA ILE A 28 11.46 7.03 11.14
C ILE A 28 12.80 6.50 10.60
N GLY A 29 12.79 6.01 9.36
CA GLY A 29 13.81 5.15 8.79
C GLY A 29 13.69 3.69 9.27
N PRO A 30 14.63 2.82 8.84
CA PRO A 30 14.68 1.44 9.28
C PRO A 30 14.83 1.31 10.80
N LEU A 31 14.04 0.39 11.37
CA LEU A 31 14.14 -0.06 12.76
C LEU A 31 15.50 -0.73 12.99
N GLY A 32 15.90 -1.59 12.06
CA GLY A 32 17.17 -2.30 12.04
C GLY A 32 17.45 -2.87 10.66
N ASN A 33 18.44 -3.77 10.57
CA ASN A 33 18.76 -4.48 9.34
C ASN A 33 19.06 -5.96 9.65
N ILE A 34 18.34 -6.89 9.01
CA ILE A 34 18.46 -8.33 9.31
C ILE A 34 19.78 -8.96 8.90
N ASN A 35 20.57 -8.30 8.04
CA ASN A 35 21.94 -8.73 7.74
C ASN A 35 22.86 -8.66 8.97
N ARG A 36 22.45 -7.94 10.02
CA ARG A 36 23.28 -7.66 11.21
C ARG A 36 22.60 -8.06 12.52
N THR A 37 21.27 -7.99 12.57
CA THR A 37 20.50 -8.14 13.81
C THR A 37 19.25 -8.97 13.53
N PRO A 38 19.00 -10.08 14.25
CA PRO A 38 17.81 -10.90 14.04
C PRO A 38 16.50 -10.10 14.11
N LEU A 39 15.49 -10.50 13.33
CA LEU A 39 14.20 -9.79 13.28
C LEU A 39 13.57 -9.61 14.66
N ALA A 40 13.61 -10.65 15.50
CA ALA A 40 13.07 -10.61 16.86
C ALA A 40 13.72 -9.49 17.71
N GLU A 41 15.04 -9.37 17.67
CA GLU A 41 15.76 -8.33 18.39
C GLU A 41 15.42 -6.93 17.86
N ILE A 42 15.31 -6.77 16.53
CA ILE A 42 14.85 -5.51 15.93
C ILE A 42 13.43 -5.14 16.42
N TRP A 43 12.54 -6.14 16.52
CA TRP A 43 11.14 -5.99 16.89
C TRP A 43 10.91 -5.63 18.37
N HIS A 44 11.88 -5.94 19.23
CA HIS A 44 11.92 -5.52 20.64
C HIS A 44 12.89 -4.36 20.89
N GLY A 45 13.50 -3.81 19.84
CA GLY A 45 14.52 -2.79 19.92
C GLY A 45 14.00 -1.42 20.37
N LYS A 46 14.94 -0.57 20.83
CA LYS A 46 14.66 0.79 21.34
C LYS A 46 13.90 1.67 20.35
N LYS A 47 14.13 1.53 19.04
CA LYS A 47 13.47 2.36 18.01
C LYS A 47 11.97 2.09 17.89
N ILE A 48 11.55 0.82 17.89
CA ILE A 48 10.13 0.49 17.81
C ILE A 48 9.43 0.79 19.14
N GLY A 49 10.11 0.59 20.27
CA GLY A 49 9.64 1.07 21.58
C GLY A 49 9.40 2.59 21.60
N TYR A 50 10.30 3.38 21.02
CA TYR A 50 10.11 4.82 20.85
C TYR A 50 8.87 5.14 20.01
N VAL A 51 8.69 4.49 18.85
CA VAL A 51 7.50 4.70 17.99
C VAL A 51 6.21 4.37 18.73
N ARG A 52 6.14 3.19 19.38
CA ARG A 52 4.98 2.76 20.18
C ARG A 52 4.65 3.79 21.26
N GLY A 53 5.65 4.24 22.04
CA GLY A 53 5.45 5.24 23.09
C GLY A 53 5.00 6.61 22.57
N LYS A 54 5.45 7.04 21.38
CA LYS A 54 4.98 8.29 20.77
C LYS A 54 3.55 8.18 20.25
N ILE A 55 3.20 7.05 19.62
CA ILE A 55 1.84 6.81 19.11
C ILE A 55 0.83 6.70 20.26
N LEU A 56 1.17 6.02 21.36
CA LEU A 56 0.32 5.97 22.57
C LEU A 56 0.07 7.34 23.18
N ALA A 57 1.06 8.22 23.11
CA ALA A 57 0.93 9.61 23.57
C ALA A 57 0.23 10.53 22.57
N GLY A 58 -0.31 10.01 21.45
CA GLY A 58 -0.91 10.82 20.38
C GLY A 58 0.09 11.67 19.58
N ARG A 59 1.40 11.45 19.76
CA ARG A 59 2.49 12.25 19.17
C ARG A 59 2.98 11.67 17.84
N TYR A 60 2.09 11.62 16.85
CA TYR A 60 2.35 11.01 15.54
C TYR A 60 3.57 11.60 14.80
N THR A 61 3.72 12.93 14.78
CA THR A 61 4.90 13.58 14.15
C THR A 61 6.21 13.18 14.84
N ASP A 62 6.22 13.02 16.17
CA ASP A 62 7.41 12.55 16.90
C ASP A 62 7.71 11.09 16.58
N ALA A 63 6.67 10.27 16.38
CA ALA A 63 6.76 8.91 15.87
C ALA A 63 7.19 8.84 14.38
N GLY A 64 7.47 9.99 13.75
CA GLY A 64 7.87 10.14 12.35
C GLY A 64 6.75 9.99 11.33
N CYS A 65 5.49 9.84 11.76
CA CYS A 65 4.37 9.63 10.86
C CYS A 65 4.25 10.77 9.85
N GLU A 66 4.25 10.42 8.56
CA GLU A 66 4.02 11.39 7.50
C GLU A 66 2.54 11.78 7.45
N TYR A 67 2.25 13.06 7.20
CA TYR A 67 0.89 13.59 7.12
C TYR A 67 0.03 12.87 6.07
N PHE A 68 0.64 12.49 4.94
CA PHE A 68 -0.04 11.73 3.89
C PHE A 68 -0.21 10.24 4.22
N CYS A 69 0.17 9.78 5.42
CA CYS A 69 -0.10 8.43 5.89
C CYS A 69 -1.62 8.22 6.01
N ARG A 70 -2.13 7.17 5.36
CA ARG A 70 -3.55 6.83 5.37
C ARG A 70 -4.15 6.76 6.77
N VAL A 71 -3.48 6.05 7.68
CA VAL A 71 -3.96 5.84 9.05
C VAL A 71 -4.00 7.15 9.83
N PHE A 72 -3.02 8.01 9.60
CA PHE A 72 -2.97 9.31 10.25
C PHE A 72 -4.11 10.19 9.73
N ARG A 73 -4.29 10.29 8.40
CA ARG A 73 -5.43 10.97 7.78
C ARG A 73 -6.78 10.42 8.23
N TRP A 74 -6.92 9.10 8.32
CA TRP A 74 -8.14 8.45 8.79
C TRP A 74 -8.49 8.90 10.21
N ASN A 75 -7.48 8.95 11.10
CA ASN A 75 -7.68 9.48 12.43
C ASN A 75 -8.06 10.96 12.43
N GLU A 76 -7.45 11.78 11.57
CA GLU A 76 -7.80 13.21 11.47
C GLU A 76 -9.24 13.43 10.98
N TYR A 77 -9.67 12.67 9.97
CA TYR A 77 -10.98 12.83 9.36
C TYR A 77 -12.12 12.23 10.20
N TYR A 78 -11.88 11.06 10.77
CA TYR A 78 -12.92 10.24 11.39
C TYR A 78 -12.75 10.07 12.91
N GLY A 79 -11.60 10.45 13.47
CA GLY A 79 -11.27 10.18 14.88
C GLY A 79 -12.18 10.87 15.91
N GLY A 80 -12.84 11.96 15.51
CA GLY A 80 -13.84 12.68 16.31
C GLY A 80 -15.29 12.20 16.13
N MET A 81 -15.56 11.32 15.16
CA MET A 81 -16.92 10.81 14.93
C MET A 81 -17.32 9.80 16.02
N ARG A 82 -18.63 9.77 16.34
CA ARG A 82 -19.22 8.78 17.25
C ARG A 82 -19.09 7.37 16.66
N ASP A 83 -19.60 7.22 15.43
CA ASP A 83 -19.58 5.98 14.66
C ASP A 83 -18.49 6.08 13.60
N LYS A 84 -17.31 5.54 13.92
CA LYS A 84 -16.14 5.66 13.06
C LYS A 84 -16.17 4.57 12.00
N PRO A 85 -16.05 4.89 10.71
CA PRO A 85 -15.91 3.86 9.69
C PRO A 85 -14.63 3.07 9.92
N SER A 86 -14.73 1.75 9.80
CA SER A 86 -13.56 0.87 9.82
C SER A 86 -12.73 1.10 8.55
N ILE A 87 -11.41 0.94 8.64
CA ILE A 87 -10.56 0.92 7.44
C ILE A 87 -10.83 -0.40 6.72
N PRO A 88 -11.32 -0.39 5.48
CA PRO A 88 -11.65 -1.63 4.80
C PRO A 88 -10.43 -2.52 4.55
N GLU A 89 -10.66 -3.83 4.44
CA GLU A 89 -9.60 -4.84 4.23
C GLU A 89 -8.77 -4.54 2.97
N GLY A 90 -9.46 -4.11 1.91
CA GLY A 90 -8.85 -3.62 0.69
C GLY A 90 -7.85 -2.48 0.90
N LEU A 91 -8.05 -1.61 1.89
CA LEU A 91 -7.10 -0.53 2.21
C LEU A 91 -6.02 -0.90 3.23
N GLY A 92 -5.91 -2.19 3.55
CA GLY A 92 -4.98 -2.68 4.55
C GLY A 92 -5.53 -2.50 5.94
N ARG A 93 -6.77 -2.97 6.18
CA ARG A 93 -7.41 -3.04 7.50
C ARG A 93 -6.37 -3.36 8.56
N ILE A 94 -6.38 -2.52 9.56
CA ILE A 94 -5.53 -2.60 10.73
C ILE A 94 -6.23 -3.60 11.64
N GLU A 95 -5.55 -4.71 11.91
CA GLU A 95 -6.05 -5.71 12.83
C GLU A 95 -6.32 -5.10 14.20
N ASP A 96 -7.36 -5.61 14.86
CA ASP A 96 -7.58 -5.35 16.28
C ASP A 96 -6.33 -5.75 17.04
N PHE A 97 -5.87 -4.85 17.90
CA PHE A 97 -4.65 -5.05 18.66
C PHE A 97 -4.80 -4.48 20.05
N SER A 98 -4.10 -5.10 20.99
CA SER A 98 -3.92 -4.55 22.32
C SER A 98 -2.60 -3.79 22.36
N ALA A 99 -2.65 -2.51 22.72
CA ALA A 99 -1.45 -1.72 22.99
C ALA A 99 -0.60 -2.29 24.14
N ALA A 100 -1.22 -3.07 25.03
CA ALA A 100 -0.56 -3.77 26.12
C ALA A 100 0.17 -5.04 25.65
N ALA A 101 -0.19 -5.59 24.48
CA ALA A 101 0.47 -6.77 23.94
C ALA A 101 1.92 -6.47 23.56
N LYS A 102 2.81 -7.40 23.91
CA LYS A 102 4.21 -7.41 23.50
C LYS A 102 4.46 -8.67 22.66
N PRO A 103 3.96 -8.72 21.41
CA PRO A 103 4.08 -9.93 20.61
C PRO A 103 5.54 -10.22 20.32
N ALA A 104 5.93 -11.50 20.42
CA ALA A 104 7.31 -11.94 20.22
C ALA A 104 7.83 -11.59 18.81
N LEU A 105 6.94 -11.67 17.81
CA LEU A 105 7.18 -11.38 16.40
C LEU A 105 5.99 -10.61 15.80
N PRO A 106 6.15 -9.93 14.65
CA PRO A 106 5.03 -9.28 13.96
C PRO A 106 3.96 -10.29 13.51
N SER A 107 2.67 -9.93 13.61
CA SER A 107 1.56 -10.73 13.05
C SER A 107 1.37 -10.54 11.55
N ILE A 108 1.91 -9.45 10.99
CA ILE A 108 1.88 -9.14 9.56
C ILE A 108 3.32 -8.97 9.08
N LEU A 109 3.75 -9.86 8.18
CA LEU A 109 5.10 -9.83 7.62
C LEU A 109 5.04 -9.53 6.12
N GLY A 110 5.62 -8.41 5.71
CA GLY A 110 5.88 -8.08 4.31
C GLY A 110 7.32 -8.40 3.95
N ILE A 111 7.54 -9.14 2.87
CA ILE A 111 8.87 -9.54 2.41
C ILE A 111 9.08 -9.00 0.99
N ALA A 112 10.09 -8.14 0.81
CA ALA A 112 10.47 -7.65 -0.50
C ALA A 112 11.35 -8.68 -1.21
N ILE A 113 10.79 -9.37 -2.21
CA ILE A 113 11.49 -10.48 -2.87
C ILE A 113 12.63 -9.97 -3.73
N ASP A 114 12.30 -9.20 -4.77
CA ASP A 114 13.19 -8.38 -5.59
C ASP A 114 12.32 -7.36 -6.34
N ALA A 115 12.87 -6.64 -7.32
CA ALA A 115 12.11 -5.68 -8.11
C ALA A 115 11.79 -6.15 -9.55
N LYS A 116 11.92 -7.44 -9.86
CA LYS A 116 11.60 -7.97 -11.19
C LYS A 116 10.13 -7.80 -11.49
N CYS A 117 9.83 -7.15 -12.60
CA CYS A 117 8.48 -6.93 -13.09
C CYS A 117 8.48 -6.96 -14.62
N ASN A 118 7.42 -7.50 -15.23
CA ASN A 118 7.25 -7.55 -16.68
C ASN A 118 6.60 -6.27 -17.24
N LEU A 119 6.25 -5.29 -16.39
CA LEU A 119 5.65 -4.02 -16.79
C LEU A 119 6.51 -2.82 -16.38
N LYS A 120 6.26 -1.68 -17.02
CA LYS A 120 6.88 -0.37 -16.71
C LYS A 120 5.81 0.68 -16.39
N CYS A 121 4.98 0.40 -15.38
CA CYS A 121 3.84 1.25 -15.04
C CYS A 121 4.26 2.71 -14.77
N THR A 122 3.52 3.68 -15.30
CA THR A 122 3.87 5.12 -15.22
C THR A 122 3.87 5.69 -13.79
N HIS A 123 3.15 5.03 -12.88
CA HIS A 123 3.01 5.41 -11.47
C HIS A 123 3.79 4.48 -10.51
N CYS A 124 4.61 3.56 -11.04
CA CYS A 124 5.31 2.59 -10.20
C CYS A 124 6.28 3.31 -9.25
N LEU A 125 6.19 2.98 -7.96
CA LEU A 125 7.11 3.49 -6.94
C LEU A 125 8.36 2.61 -6.77
N SER A 126 8.37 1.41 -7.35
CA SER A 126 9.52 0.53 -7.32
C SER A 126 10.56 0.92 -8.38
N SER A 127 11.84 0.77 -8.03
CA SER A 127 12.93 0.76 -9.00
C SER A 127 13.27 -0.70 -9.32
N ASN A 128 13.26 -1.08 -10.61
CA ASN A 128 13.56 -2.44 -11.08
C ASN A 128 14.94 -2.97 -10.64
N ASP A 129 15.82 -2.09 -10.14
CA ASP A 129 17.17 -2.42 -9.70
C ASP A 129 17.30 -2.65 -8.18
N ALA A 130 16.19 -2.66 -7.43
CA ALA A 130 16.30 -2.89 -5.99
C ALA A 130 16.77 -4.34 -5.73
N PRO A 131 17.80 -4.55 -4.89
CA PRO A 131 18.29 -5.88 -4.58
C PRO A 131 17.16 -6.69 -3.93
N GLY A 132 17.17 -7.99 -4.18
CA GLY A 132 16.28 -8.93 -3.50
C GLY A 132 16.80 -9.38 -2.15
N ILE A 133 15.91 -9.92 -1.31
CA ILE A 133 16.30 -10.53 -0.05
C ILE A 133 17.25 -11.72 -0.28
N SER A 134 18.35 -11.83 0.45
CA SER A 134 19.28 -12.97 0.31
C SER A 134 18.66 -14.29 0.80
N ASP A 135 19.21 -15.43 0.37
CA ASP A 135 18.71 -16.76 0.77
C ASP A 135 18.84 -17.00 2.27
N LYS A 136 19.99 -16.64 2.84
CA LYS A 136 20.20 -16.67 4.29
C LYS A 136 19.12 -15.87 5.03
N ASN A 137 18.87 -14.64 4.60
CA ASN A 137 17.88 -13.79 5.26
C ASN A 137 16.45 -14.34 5.09
N LEU A 138 16.13 -14.92 3.94
CA LEU A 138 14.83 -15.57 3.73
C LEU A 138 14.68 -16.76 4.69
N GLU A 139 15.73 -17.57 4.83
CA GLU A 139 15.74 -18.70 5.76
C GLU A 139 15.51 -18.26 7.21
N ASP A 140 16.23 -17.21 7.63
CA ASP A 140 16.10 -16.60 8.97
C ASP A 140 14.70 -16.02 9.24
N LEU A 141 13.87 -15.78 8.20
CA LEU A 141 12.52 -15.24 8.34
C LEU A 141 11.43 -16.31 8.47
N TRP A 142 11.69 -17.57 8.15
CA TRP A 142 10.66 -18.62 8.24
C TRP A 142 10.01 -18.77 9.61
N PRO A 143 10.72 -18.60 10.75
CA PRO A 143 10.06 -18.57 12.06
C PRO A 143 8.99 -17.48 12.16
N ALA A 144 9.26 -16.28 11.61
CA ALA A 144 8.29 -15.19 11.59
C ALA A 144 7.16 -15.42 10.58
N VAL A 145 7.44 -16.07 9.44
CA VAL A 145 6.41 -16.51 8.49
C VAL A 145 5.41 -17.45 9.17
N ARG A 146 5.90 -18.47 9.89
CA ARG A 146 5.05 -19.46 10.58
C ARG A 146 4.23 -18.86 11.72
N SER A 147 4.74 -17.84 12.41
CA SER A 147 4.01 -17.18 13.51
C SER A 147 3.10 -16.04 13.05
N SER A 148 3.20 -15.60 11.79
CA SER A 148 2.41 -14.49 11.27
C SER A 148 0.96 -14.93 11.03
N LYS A 149 0.02 -13.98 11.16
CA LYS A 149 -1.35 -14.13 10.68
C LYS A 149 -1.46 -13.83 9.18
N ILE A 150 -0.68 -12.86 8.71
CA ILE A 150 -0.69 -12.42 7.31
C ILE A 150 0.73 -12.31 6.78
N VAL A 151 0.98 -12.91 5.61
CA VAL A 151 2.21 -12.71 4.86
C VAL A 151 1.91 -12.00 3.53
N ARG A 152 2.77 -11.04 3.20
CA ARG A 152 2.73 -10.31 1.93
C ARG A 152 4.06 -10.43 1.22
N LEU A 153 4.02 -10.74 -0.06
CA LEU A 153 5.18 -10.54 -0.92
C LEU A 153 5.01 -9.17 -1.57
N VAL A 154 6.02 -8.32 -1.40
CA VAL A 154 6.02 -6.95 -1.92
C VAL A 154 7.19 -6.78 -2.87
N ASN A 155 7.12 -5.71 -3.66
CA ASN A 155 8.11 -5.38 -4.68
C ASN A 155 8.12 -6.35 -5.88
N GLY A 156 8.32 -5.81 -7.08
CA GLY A 156 8.22 -6.60 -8.32
C GLY A 156 6.80 -7.12 -8.61
N GLU A 157 6.71 -8.04 -9.57
CA GLU A 157 5.52 -8.83 -9.89
C GLU A 157 5.75 -10.27 -9.45
N PHE A 158 4.99 -10.73 -8.46
CA PHE A 158 5.22 -12.06 -7.88
C PHE A 158 4.92 -13.19 -8.88
N SER A 159 3.95 -12.99 -9.78
CA SER A 159 3.48 -14.04 -10.69
C SER A 159 4.51 -14.47 -11.75
N ILE A 160 5.51 -13.63 -12.06
CA ILE A 160 6.65 -13.99 -12.92
C ILE A 160 7.90 -14.37 -12.12
N ASN A 161 7.89 -14.14 -10.80
CA ASN A 161 9.08 -14.28 -9.97
C ASN A 161 9.13 -15.69 -9.39
N ARG A 162 10.03 -16.52 -9.91
CA ARG A 162 10.20 -17.90 -9.45
C ARG A 162 10.40 -18.01 -7.94
N ARG A 163 11.23 -17.14 -7.36
CA ARG A 163 11.49 -17.10 -5.92
C ARG A 163 10.24 -16.76 -5.12
N ALA A 164 9.41 -15.84 -5.61
CA ALA A 164 8.13 -15.52 -4.97
C ALA A 164 7.16 -16.70 -5.00
N LEU A 165 7.09 -17.44 -6.12
CA LEU A 165 6.29 -18.66 -6.25
C LEU A 165 6.79 -19.78 -5.33
N ASP A 166 8.11 -19.94 -5.19
CA ASP A 166 8.69 -20.95 -4.29
C ASP A 166 8.43 -20.61 -2.81
N ILE A 167 8.44 -19.33 -2.44
CA ILE A 167 8.01 -18.89 -1.10
C ILE A 167 6.52 -19.18 -0.89
N LEU A 168 5.67 -18.90 -1.88
CA LEU A 168 4.24 -19.19 -1.81
C LEU A 168 3.97 -20.69 -1.61
N ARG A 169 4.69 -21.56 -2.34
CA ARG A 169 4.66 -23.01 -2.13
C ARG A 169 5.08 -23.37 -0.71
N GLY A 170 6.21 -22.83 -0.24
CA GLY A 170 6.69 -23.09 1.11
C GLY A 170 5.69 -22.66 2.20
N ILE A 171 4.98 -21.54 2.00
CA ILE A 171 3.90 -21.11 2.89
C ILE A 171 2.72 -22.11 2.83
N SER A 172 2.31 -22.54 1.63
CA SER A 172 1.21 -23.50 1.46
C SER A 172 1.46 -24.86 2.13
N SER A 173 2.73 -25.23 2.33
CA SER A 173 3.14 -26.47 2.98
C SER A 173 3.24 -26.38 4.51
N ILE A 174 2.99 -25.21 5.11
CA ILE A 174 2.94 -25.05 6.56
C ILE A 174 1.64 -25.69 7.07
N GLU A 175 1.71 -26.44 8.17
CA GLU A 175 0.55 -27.11 8.80
C GLU A 175 -0.60 -26.13 9.10
N ILE A 176 -0.28 -24.99 9.71
CA ILE A 176 -1.20 -23.87 9.93
C ILE A 176 -0.63 -22.65 9.19
N PRO A 177 -0.95 -22.47 7.89
CA PRO A 177 -0.34 -21.42 7.10
C PRO A 177 -0.97 -20.05 7.40
N PRO A 178 -0.18 -18.95 7.35
CA PRO A 178 -0.72 -17.61 7.40
C PRO A 178 -1.65 -17.33 6.21
N ARG A 179 -2.54 -16.34 6.36
CA ARG A 179 -3.21 -15.75 5.21
C ARG A 179 -2.18 -15.12 4.28
N VAL A 180 -2.26 -15.42 3.00
CA VAL A 180 -1.44 -14.77 1.99
C VAL A 180 -2.22 -13.59 1.39
N PHE A 181 -1.61 -12.40 1.32
CA PHE A 181 -2.21 -11.23 0.66
C PHE A 181 -1.25 -10.60 -0.35
N LEU A 182 -1.55 -10.79 -1.65
CA LEU A 182 -0.71 -10.34 -2.77
C LEU A 182 -1.42 -9.33 -3.68
N ASN A 183 -0.63 -8.65 -4.51
CA ASN A 183 -1.12 -7.82 -5.61
C ASN A 183 -0.45 -8.30 -6.91
N THR A 184 -1.23 -8.44 -7.97
CA THR A 184 -0.74 -8.71 -9.32
C THR A 184 -1.12 -7.58 -10.27
N ASN A 185 -0.34 -7.42 -11.32
CA ASN A 185 -0.70 -6.60 -12.48
C ASN A 185 -1.68 -7.30 -13.44
N GLY A 186 -1.96 -8.60 -13.26
CA GLY A 186 -2.98 -9.37 -13.99
C GLY A 186 -2.56 -9.86 -15.38
N THR A 187 -1.27 -9.83 -15.71
CA THR A 187 -0.78 -10.18 -17.07
C THR A 187 -0.28 -11.61 -17.22
N VAL A 188 -0.25 -12.38 -16.14
CA VAL A 188 0.20 -13.79 -16.11
C VAL A 188 -1.00 -14.70 -15.93
N ASP A 189 -0.95 -15.88 -16.57
CA ASP A 189 -1.95 -16.93 -16.40
C ASP A 189 -2.11 -17.28 -14.90
N PRO A 190 -3.34 -17.21 -14.35
CA PRO A 190 -3.59 -17.51 -12.95
C PRO A 190 -3.07 -18.87 -12.48
N ASN A 191 -3.07 -19.89 -13.35
CA ASN A 191 -2.63 -21.24 -13.00
C ASN A 191 -1.21 -21.26 -12.44
N VAL A 192 -0.33 -20.34 -12.89
CA VAL A 192 1.06 -20.23 -12.43
C VAL A 192 1.15 -20.02 -10.92
N TYR A 193 0.30 -19.14 -10.37
CA TYR A 193 0.31 -18.85 -8.93
C TYR A 193 -0.76 -19.59 -8.15
N LEU A 194 -1.82 -20.07 -8.80
CA LEU A 194 -2.82 -20.94 -8.18
C LEU A 194 -2.21 -22.31 -7.84
N ASP A 195 -1.35 -22.86 -8.70
CA ASP A 195 -0.52 -24.03 -8.40
C ASP A 195 0.33 -23.80 -7.14
N ALA A 196 1.05 -22.68 -7.09
CA ALA A 196 1.90 -22.35 -5.96
C ALA A 196 1.11 -22.07 -4.67
N ALA A 197 -0.09 -21.49 -4.77
CA ALA A 197 -0.99 -21.28 -3.64
C ALA A 197 -1.59 -22.59 -3.11
N GLY A 198 -1.72 -23.61 -3.97
CA GLY A 198 -2.15 -24.95 -3.60
C GLY A 198 -3.45 -24.96 -2.79
N THR A 199 -3.39 -25.53 -1.59
CA THR A 199 -4.54 -25.73 -0.70
C THR A 199 -4.63 -24.71 0.43
N LEU A 200 -4.03 -23.52 0.26
CA LEU A 200 -4.09 -22.46 1.26
C LEU A 200 -5.53 -22.24 1.78
N PRO A 201 -5.75 -22.20 3.10
CA PRO A 201 -7.07 -21.92 3.66
C PRO A 201 -7.51 -20.48 3.41
N SER A 202 -6.56 -19.54 3.30
CA SER A 202 -6.84 -18.10 3.12
C SER A 202 -5.87 -17.46 2.13
N PHE A 203 -6.39 -16.97 1.00
CA PHE A 203 -5.61 -16.30 -0.05
C PHE A 203 -6.35 -15.10 -0.63
N HIS A 204 -5.79 -13.91 -0.42
CA HIS A 204 -6.36 -12.64 -0.85
C HIS A 204 -5.50 -12.04 -1.96
N LEU A 205 -6.11 -11.71 -3.10
CA LEU A 205 -5.40 -11.25 -4.28
C LEU A 205 -6.04 -9.99 -4.87
N LYS A 206 -5.22 -8.98 -5.13
CA LYS A 206 -5.61 -7.74 -5.81
C LYS A 206 -5.13 -7.71 -7.25
N PHE A 207 -6.05 -7.49 -8.18
CA PHE A 207 -5.76 -7.17 -9.57
C PHE A 207 -5.66 -5.66 -9.73
N SER A 208 -4.52 -5.19 -10.22
CA SER A 208 -4.30 -3.76 -10.39
C SER A 208 -4.88 -3.26 -11.72
N LEU A 209 -5.81 -2.30 -11.63
CA LEU A 209 -6.63 -1.81 -12.72
C LEU A 209 -6.63 -0.28 -12.67
N GLU A 210 -5.88 0.42 -13.53
CA GLU A 210 -5.81 1.90 -13.55
C GLU A 210 -6.53 2.55 -14.74
N GLY A 211 -7.35 1.78 -15.44
CA GLY A 211 -8.16 2.21 -16.58
C GLY A 211 -8.81 1.03 -17.28
N MET A 212 -9.49 1.25 -18.41
CA MET A 212 -10.03 0.21 -19.29
C MET A 212 -9.44 0.34 -20.69
N GLY A 213 -9.32 -0.79 -21.41
CA GLY A 213 -8.83 -0.81 -22.80
C GLY A 213 -7.50 -0.07 -22.96
N ALA A 214 -7.46 0.87 -23.90
CA ALA A 214 -6.28 1.69 -24.15
C ALA A 214 -5.82 2.53 -22.93
N ALA A 215 -6.74 2.95 -22.05
CA ALA A 215 -6.39 3.71 -20.85
C ALA A 215 -5.62 2.84 -19.83
N TYR A 216 -6.01 1.57 -19.71
CA TYR A 216 -5.26 0.58 -18.91
C TYR A 216 -3.84 0.42 -19.46
N GLU A 217 -3.71 0.14 -20.76
CA GLU A 217 -2.40 -0.13 -21.41
C GLU A 217 -1.46 1.08 -21.38
N LYS A 218 -2.02 2.31 -21.47
CA LYS A 218 -1.26 3.56 -21.34
C LYS A 218 -0.59 3.69 -19.97
N VAL A 219 -1.28 3.32 -18.90
CA VAL A 219 -0.73 3.39 -17.53
C VAL A 219 0.15 2.18 -17.23
N ARG A 220 -0.31 0.99 -17.61
CA ARG A 220 0.33 -0.31 -17.39
C ARG A 220 1.19 -0.68 -18.61
N VAL A 221 2.22 0.12 -18.89
CA VAL A 221 3.07 -0.03 -20.09
C VAL A 221 3.61 -1.46 -20.20
N GLY A 222 3.29 -2.11 -21.32
CA GLY A 222 3.63 -3.50 -21.62
C GLY A 222 2.47 -4.49 -21.41
N ALA A 223 1.39 -4.08 -20.73
CA ALA A 223 0.23 -4.93 -20.52
C ALA A 223 -0.68 -4.97 -21.76
N LYS A 224 -1.54 -5.98 -21.81
CA LYS A 224 -2.59 -6.13 -22.83
C LYS A 224 -3.93 -6.26 -22.14
N TRP A 225 -4.89 -5.41 -22.50
CA TRP A 225 -6.21 -5.36 -21.88
C TRP A 225 -6.94 -6.71 -21.98
N GLU A 226 -6.89 -7.34 -23.15
CA GLU A 226 -7.53 -8.64 -23.38
C GLU A 226 -6.95 -9.75 -22.49
N LEU A 227 -5.63 -9.75 -22.28
CA LEU A 227 -4.99 -10.70 -21.37
C LEU A 227 -5.40 -10.44 -19.92
N PHE A 228 -5.46 -9.17 -19.50
CA PHE A 228 -5.94 -8.81 -18.17
C PHE A 228 -7.37 -9.32 -17.96
N LEU A 229 -8.28 -9.10 -18.91
CA LEU A 229 -9.66 -9.58 -18.83
C LEU A 229 -9.75 -11.11 -18.74
N LYS A 230 -9.01 -11.81 -19.61
CA LYS A 230 -8.94 -13.27 -19.62
C LYS A 230 -8.49 -13.81 -18.25
N HIS A 231 -7.40 -13.27 -17.71
CA HIS A 231 -6.84 -13.74 -16.44
C HIS A 231 -7.71 -13.35 -15.24
N LEU A 232 -8.33 -12.16 -15.25
CA LEU A 232 -9.28 -11.76 -14.22
C LEU A 232 -10.50 -12.68 -14.19
N HIS A 233 -11.01 -13.07 -15.37
CA HIS A 233 -12.13 -14.01 -15.48
C HIS A 233 -11.75 -15.38 -14.91
N SER A 234 -10.66 -15.97 -15.40
CA SER A 234 -10.17 -17.27 -14.92
C SER A 234 -9.88 -17.27 -13.41
N ALA A 235 -9.24 -16.21 -12.89
CA ALA A 235 -9.00 -16.07 -11.45
C ALA A 235 -10.32 -15.95 -10.66
N SER A 236 -11.29 -15.17 -11.15
CA SER A 236 -12.61 -15.04 -10.52
C SER A 236 -13.31 -16.39 -10.38
N GLU A 237 -13.27 -17.21 -11.43
CA GLU A 237 -13.87 -18.55 -11.41
C GLU A 237 -13.17 -19.47 -10.40
N SER A 238 -11.84 -19.53 -10.41
CA SER A 238 -11.08 -20.34 -9.45
C SER A 238 -11.32 -19.90 -8.00
N PHE A 239 -11.34 -18.60 -7.73
CA PHE A 239 -11.59 -18.07 -6.39
C PHE A 239 -13.01 -18.40 -5.91
N ARG A 240 -14.01 -18.31 -6.80
CA ARG A 240 -15.40 -18.69 -6.48
C ARG A 240 -15.52 -20.18 -6.12
N LEU A 241 -14.82 -21.05 -6.85
CA LEU A 241 -14.78 -22.49 -6.52
C LEU A 241 -14.16 -22.72 -5.15
N LYS A 242 -13.04 -22.04 -4.82
CA LYS A 242 -12.43 -22.14 -3.49
C LYS A 242 -13.32 -21.61 -2.37
N GLN A 243 -14.07 -20.55 -2.61
CA GLN A 243 -15.08 -20.07 -1.65
C GLN A 243 -16.20 -21.08 -1.43
N ALA A 244 -16.67 -21.78 -2.48
CA ALA A 244 -17.68 -22.83 -2.37
C ALA A 244 -17.16 -24.05 -1.59
N GLU A 245 -15.85 -24.32 -1.61
CA GLU A 245 -15.16 -25.28 -0.74
C GLU A 245 -14.98 -24.79 0.72
N GLY A 246 -15.48 -23.60 1.07
CA GLY A 246 -15.36 -23.01 2.40
C GLY A 246 -14.03 -22.30 2.68
N ARG A 247 -13.22 -22.02 1.66
CA ARG A 247 -11.93 -21.32 1.80
C ARG A 247 -12.11 -19.80 1.87
N ASP A 248 -11.29 -19.12 2.66
CA ASP A 248 -11.24 -17.65 2.74
C ASP A 248 -10.42 -17.05 1.58
N TRP A 249 -10.92 -17.25 0.36
CA TRP A 249 -10.27 -16.76 -0.86
C TRP A 249 -11.00 -15.50 -1.34
N LYS A 250 -10.27 -14.42 -1.55
CA LYS A 250 -10.86 -13.12 -1.93
C LYS A 250 -10.10 -12.45 -3.05
N LEU A 251 -10.84 -12.04 -4.07
CA LEU A 251 -10.32 -11.32 -5.22
C LEU A 251 -10.80 -9.87 -5.17
N TYR A 252 -9.91 -8.92 -5.45
CA TYR A 252 -10.19 -7.49 -5.41
C TYR A 252 -9.71 -6.80 -6.67
N LEU A 253 -10.40 -5.73 -7.08
CA LEU A 253 -9.88 -4.75 -8.01
C LEU A 253 -9.18 -3.63 -7.23
N ASN A 254 -8.00 -3.23 -7.68
CA ASN A 254 -7.17 -2.23 -7.04
C ASN A 254 -6.85 -1.10 -8.00
N PHE A 255 -7.35 0.10 -7.71
CA PHE A 255 -7.25 1.28 -8.55
C PHE A 255 -6.40 2.35 -7.87
N CYS A 256 -5.20 2.63 -8.40
CA CYS A 256 -4.42 3.79 -7.96
C CYS A 256 -4.97 5.07 -8.63
N VAL A 257 -5.58 5.93 -7.82
CA VAL A 257 -6.16 7.19 -8.26
C VAL A 257 -5.05 8.18 -8.58
N MET A 258 -5.13 8.75 -9.77
CA MET A 258 -4.20 9.70 -10.36
C MET A 258 -4.96 10.81 -11.07
N ARG A 259 -4.28 11.91 -11.38
CA ARG A 259 -4.85 13.01 -12.16
C ARG A 259 -5.45 12.52 -13.47
N SER A 260 -4.75 11.68 -14.23
CA SER A 260 -5.18 11.26 -15.56
C SER A 260 -6.31 10.24 -15.59
N ASN A 261 -6.62 9.58 -14.46
CA ASN A 261 -7.61 8.50 -14.42
C ASN A 261 -8.74 8.74 -13.40
N PHE A 262 -8.71 9.84 -12.65
CA PHE A 262 -9.72 10.17 -11.65
C PHE A 262 -11.15 10.19 -12.21
N GLU A 263 -11.35 10.77 -13.39
CA GLU A 263 -12.67 10.83 -14.02
C GLU A 263 -13.19 9.47 -14.50
N ALA A 264 -12.33 8.44 -14.57
CA ALA A 264 -12.73 7.08 -14.95
C ALA A 264 -13.35 6.29 -13.79
N ILE A 265 -13.28 6.78 -12.53
CA ILE A 265 -13.76 6.03 -11.36
C ILE A 265 -15.20 5.49 -11.52
N PRO A 266 -16.20 6.26 -12.04
CA PRO A 266 -17.54 5.73 -12.27
C PRO A 266 -17.57 4.54 -13.23
N GLN A 267 -16.79 4.58 -14.32
CA GLN A 267 -16.69 3.48 -15.29
C GLN A 267 -16.04 2.23 -14.65
N ILE A 268 -15.00 2.42 -13.83
CA ILE A 268 -14.35 1.32 -13.11
C ILE A 268 -15.28 0.73 -12.05
N LEU A 269 -16.08 1.57 -11.38
CA LEU A 269 -17.10 1.09 -10.45
C LEU A 269 -18.15 0.24 -11.18
N GLU A 270 -18.63 0.68 -12.34
CA GLU A 270 -19.57 -0.11 -13.15
C GLU A 270 -18.98 -1.48 -13.52
N PHE A 271 -17.73 -1.51 -13.98
CA PHE A 271 -17.00 -2.74 -14.27
C PHE A 271 -16.88 -3.67 -13.04
N ALA A 272 -16.65 -3.10 -11.85
CA ALA A 272 -16.58 -3.84 -10.59
C ALA A 272 -17.95 -4.41 -10.18
N ILE A 273 -19.02 -3.64 -10.37
CA ILE A 273 -20.40 -4.07 -10.09
C ILE A 273 -20.80 -5.24 -11.02
N GLU A 274 -20.51 -5.15 -12.32
CA GLU A 274 -20.81 -6.21 -13.29
C GLU A 274 -20.16 -7.55 -12.93
N ARG A 275 -18.96 -7.50 -12.34
CA ARG A 275 -18.21 -8.68 -11.91
C ARG A 275 -18.48 -9.07 -10.47
N ASN A 276 -19.26 -8.27 -9.74
CA ASN A 276 -19.47 -8.37 -8.31
C ASN A 276 -18.15 -8.54 -7.54
N LEU A 277 -17.16 -7.68 -7.85
CA LEU A 277 -15.85 -7.67 -7.19
C LEU A 277 -15.66 -6.41 -6.36
N PRO A 278 -15.02 -6.47 -5.18
CA PRO A 278 -14.71 -5.29 -4.38
C PRO A 278 -13.70 -4.40 -5.10
N LEU A 279 -13.98 -3.09 -5.13
CA LEU A 279 -13.12 -2.07 -5.72
C LEU A 279 -12.42 -1.23 -4.64
N VAL A 280 -11.09 -1.30 -4.64
CA VAL A 280 -10.21 -0.60 -3.71
C VAL A 280 -9.61 0.64 -4.38
N LEU A 281 -9.91 1.82 -3.86
CA LEU A 281 -9.31 3.08 -4.33
C LEU A 281 -8.09 3.43 -3.47
N ASN A 282 -6.91 3.52 -4.09
CA ASN A 282 -5.69 3.96 -3.41
C ASN A 282 -5.26 5.35 -3.87
N THR A 283 -4.74 6.13 -2.93
CA THR A 283 -4.05 7.38 -3.21
C THR A 283 -2.64 7.12 -3.74
N LEU A 284 -2.18 7.93 -4.69
CA LEU A 284 -0.77 8.00 -5.04
C LEU A 284 -0.03 8.74 -3.92
N ASN A 285 0.83 8.03 -3.19
CA ASN A 285 1.40 8.54 -1.93
C ASN A 285 2.83 9.04 -2.10
N GLY A 286 3.23 9.94 -1.18
CA GLY A 286 4.55 10.58 -1.22
C GLY A 286 4.62 11.73 -2.21
N MET A 287 5.85 12.15 -2.56
CA MET A 287 6.13 13.35 -3.37
C MET A 287 6.54 13.06 -4.80
N ARG A 288 6.24 11.85 -5.27
CA ARG A 288 6.57 11.41 -6.63
C ARG A 288 5.45 11.73 -7.60
N HIS A 289 5.77 11.55 -8.89
CA HIS A 289 4.84 11.65 -10.01
C HIS A 289 4.09 12.98 -9.97
N ILE A 290 4.80 14.12 -10.00
CA ILE A 290 4.20 15.45 -9.84
C ILE A 290 3.06 15.74 -10.83
N ASP A 291 3.08 15.07 -11.98
CA ASP A 291 2.02 15.13 -12.98
C ASP A 291 0.79 14.32 -12.59
N GLU A 292 0.95 13.16 -11.98
CA GLU A 292 -0.18 12.27 -11.67
C GLU A 292 -0.69 12.39 -10.23
N ASN A 293 0.12 12.92 -9.32
CA ASN A 293 -0.20 12.98 -7.90
C ASN A 293 -1.10 14.18 -7.57
N MET A 294 -2.39 13.98 -7.79
CA MET A 294 -3.43 14.96 -7.51
C MET A 294 -3.65 15.27 -6.02
N PHE A 295 -3.09 14.46 -5.13
CA PHE A 295 -3.22 14.60 -3.68
C PHE A 295 -2.16 15.53 -3.08
N MET A 296 -1.04 15.74 -3.78
CA MET A 296 0.03 16.61 -3.33
C MET A 296 0.18 17.89 -4.16
N TYR A 297 -0.28 17.90 -5.42
CA TYR A 297 -0.01 19.00 -6.37
C TYR A 297 -1.23 19.56 -7.11
N ALA A 298 -2.23 18.75 -7.45
CA ALA A 298 -3.35 19.25 -8.26
C ALA A 298 -4.40 19.94 -7.39
N HIS A 299 -4.75 21.18 -7.68
CA HIS A 299 -5.78 21.94 -6.94
C HIS A 299 -7.19 21.67 -7.47
N LEU A 300 -7.60 20.39 -7.54
CA LEU A 300 -9.02 20.05 -7.68
C LEU A 300 -9.68 20.26 -6.30
N ALA A 301 -10.40 21.36 -6.12
CA ALA A 301 -11.11 21.72 -4.89
C ALA A 301 -12.59 21.27 -4.94
N PRO A 302 -13.31 21.19 -3.80
CA PRO A 302 -14.76 21.02 -3.79
C PRO A 302 -15.46 22.07 -4.67
N GLY A 303 -16.46 21.65 -5.45
CA GLY A 303 -17.08 22.49 -6.49
C GLY A 303 -16.35 22.47 -7.85
N ASN A 304 -15.23 21.75 -7.97
CA ASN A 304 -14.63 21.46 -9.27
C ASN A 304 -15.52 20.49 -10.06
N GLU A 305 -15.79 20.80 -11.32
CA GLU A 305 -16.70 20.01 -12.15
C GLU A 305 -16.30 18.53 -12.28
N SER A 306 -15.00 18.22 -12.36
CA SER A 306 -14.53 16.84 -12.40
C SER A 306 -14.88 16.07 -11.14
N VAL A 307 -14.78 16.72 -9.97
CA VAL A 307 -15.12 16.11 -8.68
C VAL A 307 -16.62 15.82 -8.61
N GLU A 308 -17.46 16.77 -9.01
CA GLU A 308 -18.92 16.60 -9.02
C GLU A 308 -19.37 15.55 -10.06
N ARG A 309 -18.73 15.49 -11.23
CA ARG A 309 -18.98 14.44 -12.22
C ARG A 309 -18.67 13.05 -11.67
N VAL A 310 -17.52 12.87 -11.01
CA VAL A 310 -17.14 11.59 -10.40
C VAL A 310 -18.09 11.24 -9.27
N ARG A 311 -18.39 12.18 -8.36
CA ARG A 311 -19.32 11.97 -7.25
C ARG A 311 -20.70 11.54 -7.76
N GLY A 312 -21.32 12.34 -8.62
CA GLY A 312 -22.63 12.03 -9.17
C GLY A 312 -22.65 10.75 -10.01
N GLY A 313 -21.56 10.46 -10.74
CA GLY A 313 -21.40 9.21 -11.47
C GLY A 313 -21.40 7.99 -10.56
N CYS A 314 -20.66 8.05 -9.46
CA CYS A 314 -20.61 6.98 -8.47
C CYS A 314 -21.91 6.84 -7.66
N GLU A 315 -22.57 7.93 -7.26
CA GLU A 315 -23.80 7.86 -6.45
C GLU A 315 -24.98 7.23 -7.21
N ARG A 316 -25.03 7.39 -8.54
CA ARG A 316 -26.09 6.83 -9.39
C ARG A 316 -25.99 5.31 -9.62
N LEU A 317 -24.83 4.70 -9.38
CA LEU A 317 -24.55 3.30 -9.74
C LEU A 317 -24.99 2.26 -8.67
N PRO A 318 -24.66 2.43 -7.37
CA PRO A 318 -25.06 1.49 -6.32
C PRO A 318 -26.58 1.43 -6.09
N GLY A 319 -27.30 2.55 -6.30
CA GLY A 319 -28.76 2.58 -6.16
C GLY A 319 -29.53 1.79 -7.24
N ARG A 320 -28.85 1.26 -8.27
CA ARG A 320 -29.46 0.54 -9.41
C ARG A 320 -29.10 -0.95 -9.49
N ARG A 321 -28.15 -1.45 -8.68
CA ARG A 321 -27.68 -2.84 -8.68
C ARG A 321 -27.34 -3.26 -7.25
N ASN A 322 -27.72 -4.49 -6.84
CA ASN A 322 -27.41 -5.11 -5.53
C ASN A 322 -25.90 -5.35 -5.36
N TYR A 323 -25.10 -4.29 -5.32
CA TYR A 323 -23.65 -4.39 -5.21
C TYR A 323 -23.25 -4.68 -3.77
N PHE A 324 -22.79 -5.90 -3.52
CA PHE A 324 -22.46 -6.40 -2.20
C PHE A 324 -21.42 -5.54 -1.45
N PHE A 325 -20.52 -4.87 -2.19
CA PHE A 325 -19.43 -4.07 -1.62
C PHE A 325 -19.70 -2.56 -1.63
N ALA A 326 -20.96 -2.14 -1.73
CA ALA A 326 -21.33 -0.72 -1.83
C ALA A 326 -20.84 0.12 -0.62
N GLU A 327 -20.97 -0.40 0.60
CA GLU A 327 -20.53 0.30 1.81
C GLU A 327 -19.00 0.46 1.87
N GLU A 328 -18.25 -0.60 1.56
CA GLU A 328 -16.78 -0.56 1.48
C GLU A 328 -16.32 0.44 0.43
N PHE A 329 -16.92 0.41 -0.76
CA PHE A 329 -16.61 1.37 -1.82
C PHE A 329 -16.96 2.80 -1.42
N GLY A 330 -18.12 3.03 -0.78
CA GLY A 330 -18.53 4.35 -0.30
C GLY A 330 -17.50 4.95 0.66
N SER A 331 -16.98 4.14 1.58
CA SER A 331 -15.90 4.53 2.51
C SER A 331 -14.61 4.89 1.77
N HIS A 332 -14.24 4.14 0.73
CA HIS A 332 -13.07 4.45 -0.10
C HIS A 332 -13.24 5.78 -0.85
N LEU A 333 -14.40 5.99 -1.46
CA LEU A 333 -14.69 7.17 -2.26
C LEU A 333 -14.74 8.43 -1.39
N GLU A 334 -15.39 8.35 -0.23
CA GLU A 334 -15.41 9.45 0.74
C GLU A 334 -13.99 9.80 1.19
N TYR A 335 -13.16 8.80 1.50
CA TYR A 335 -11.76 9.01 1.84
C TYR A 335 -11.01 9.74 0.73
N ILE A 336 -11.16 9.32 -0.54
CA ILE A 336 -10.52 10.00 -1.68
C ILE A 336 -10.93 11.47 -1.73
N PHE A 337 -12.23 11.78 -1.59
CA PHE A 337 -12.70 13.17 -1.61
C PHE A 337 -12.18 14.02 -0.46
N ARG A 338 -12.08 13.46 0.75
CA ARG A 338 -11.47 14.15 1.90
C ARG A 338 -10.00 14.46 1.65
N VAL A 339 -9.25 13.49 1.11
CA VAL A 339 -7.83 13.69 0.77
C VAL A 339 -7.64 14.73 -0.32
N LEU A 340 -8.57 14.88 -1.26
CA LEU A 340 -8.49 15.95 -2.26
C LEU A 340 -8.55 17.35 -1.66
N ALA A 341 -9.16 17.51 -0.48
CA ALA A 341 -9.24 18.78 0.24
C ALA A 341 -8.02 19.04 1.15
N ASP A 342 -7.07 18.12 1.24
CA ASP A 342 -5.87 18.30 2.06
C ASP A 342 -4.96 19.45 1.59
N LYS A 343 -4.03 19.83 2.46
CA LYS A 343 -2.94 20.77 2.15
C LYS A 343 -2.09 20.25 0.99
N LYS A 344 -1.90 21.09 -0.05
CA LYS A 344 -1.12 20.78 -1.25
C LYS A 344 0.06 21.73 -1.43
N LEU A 345 1.11 21.26 -2.09
CA LEU A 345 2.20 22.12 -2.53
C LEU A 345 1.71 23.04 -3.65
N ASP A 346 1.24 24.22 -3.26
CA ASP A 346 1.00 25.33 -4.19
C ASP A 346 2.34 25.92 -4.66
N VAL A 347 2.91 25.28 -5.68
CA VAL A 347 4.15 25.67 -6.36
C VAL A 347 3.90 25.52 -7.86
N PRO A 348 4.17 26.55 -8.69
CA PRO A 348 4.00 26.46 -10.13
C PRO A 348 4.71 25.25 -10.72
N TYR A 349 4.02 24.53 -11.61
CA TYR A 349 4.54 23.30 -12.23
C TYR A 349 5.92 23.51 -12.88
N SER A 350 6.15 24.65 -13.53
CA SER A 350 7.45 25.00 -14.13
C SER A 350 8.61 25.11 -13.12
N LYS A 351 8.32 25.41 -11.84
CA LYS A 351 9.32 25.39 -10.77
C LYS A 351 9.53 23.98 -10.24
N LEU A 352 8.46 23.19 -10.07
CA LEU A 352 8.55 21.78 -9.68
C LEU A 352 9.36 20.97 -10.70
N LYS A 353 9.09 21.16 -11.99
CA LYS A 353 9.83 20.52 -13.09
C LYS A 353 11.32 20.84 -13.02
N ARG A 354 11.70 22.11 -12.84
CA ARG A 354 13.10 22.53 -12.65
C ARG A 354 13.77 21.87 -11.45
N ILE A 355 13.05 21.65 -10.34
CA ILE A 355 13.60 20.94 -9.17
C ILE A 355 13.94 19.50 -9.53
N ILE A 356 13.04 18.82 -10.26
CA ILE A 356 13.21 17.42 -10.69
C ILE A 356 14.34 17.29 -11.70
N GLU A 357 14.36 18.12 -12.75
CA GLU A 357 15.38 18.10 -13.79
C GLU A 357 16.78 18.29 -13.20
N ARG A 358 16.93 19.18 -12.22
CA ARG A 358 18.20 19.42 -11.51
C ARG A 358 18.57 18.32 -10.51
N ASN A 359 17.63 17.45 -10.12
CA ASN A 359 17.81 16.49 -9.02
C ASN A 359 17.08 15.16 -9.28
N PRO A 360 17.45 14.41 -10.33
CA PRO A 360 16.68 13.24 -10.73
C PRO A 360 16.57 12.18 -9.62
N GLY A 361 15.47 11.41 -9.67
CA GLY A 361 15.20 10.30 -8.76
C GLY A 361 14.95 10.72 -7.30
N ARG A 362 15.47 9.92 -6.35
CA ARG A 362 15.18 10.06 -4.91
C ARG A 362 15.60 11.41 -4.31
N THR A 363 16.46 12.17 -4.99
CA THR A 363 16.91 13.49 -4.51
C THR A 363 15.81 14.53 -4.66
N ALA A 364 15.08 14.55 -5.79
CA ALA A 364 13.92 15.41 -5.98
C ALA A 364 12.86 15.13 -4.91
N ASP A 365 12.51 13.85 -4.71
CA ASP A 365 11.51 13.45 -3.71
C ASP A 365 11.83 14.02 -2.34
N ARG A 366 13.09 13.89 -1.89
CA ARG A 366 13.53 14.39 -0.59
C ARG A 366 13.41 15.91 -0.49
N LYS A 367 13.76 16.65 -1.56
CA LYS A 367 13.64 18.11 -1.59
C LYS A 367 12.18 18.55 -1.54
N LEU A 368 11.30 17.89 -2.30
CA LEU A 368 9.88 18.17 -2.30
C LEU A 368 9.22 17.83 -0.95
N THR A 369 9.59 16.71 -0.34
CA THR A 369 9.14 16.36 1.02
C THR A 369 9.59 17.40 2.04
N LEU A 370 10.84 17.86 1.98
CA LEU A 370 11.34 18.92 2.86
C LEU A 370 10.58 20.23 2.67
N LEU A 371 10.33 20.63 1.42
CA LEU A 371 9.55 21.83 1.11
C LEU A 371 8.13 21.76 1.68
N TYR A 372 7.47 20.62 1.54
CA TYR A 372 6.15 20.40 2.12
C TYR A 372 6.16 20.44 3.64
N LYS A 373 7.11 19.74 4.28
CA LYS A 373 7.23 19.77 5.74
C LYS A 373 7.49 21.19 6.22
N TRP A 374 8.36 21.94 5.57
CA TRP A 374 8.60 23.34 5.91
C TRP A 374 7.31 24.18 5.85
N LYS A 375 6.49 23.98 4.82
CA LYS A 375 5.23 24.72 4.62
C LYS A 375 4.11 24.28 5.57
N PHE A 376 3.99 22.98 5.87
CA PHE A 376 2.78 22.42 6.50
C PHE A 376 3.00 21.56 7.75
N ASP A 377 4.24 21.16 8.04
CA ASP A 377 4.64 20.34 9.19
C ASP A 377 6.00 20.80 9.75
N LYS A 378 6.03 22.03 10.29
CA LYS A 378 7.26 22.66 10.81
C LYS A 378 7.98 21.76 11.81
N LYS A 379 7.22 21.09 12.69
CA LYS A 379 7.77 20.14 13.66
C LYS A 379 8.47 18.97 12.98
N GLY A 380 7.82 18.31 12.03
CA GLY A 380 8.44 17.22 11.26
C GLY A 380 9.62 17.69 10.42
N PHE A 381 9.61 18.92 9.91
CA PHE A 381 10.76 19.54 9.24
C PHE A 381 11.97 19.60 10.18
N PHE A 382 11.83 20.22 11.35
CA PHE A 382 12.94 20.32 12.32
C PHE A 382 13.41 18.96 12.82
N LEU A 383 12.49 18.02 13.08
CA LEU A 383 12.85 16.65 13.45
C LEU A 383 13.65 15.95 12.36
N TYR A 384 13.29 16.12 11.08
CA TYR A 384 14.03 15.55 9.96
C TYR A 384 15.45 16.12 9.89
N ILE A 385 15.59 17.45 9.96
CA ILE A 385 16.88 18.14 9.91
C ILE A 385 17.75 17.72 11.10
N PHE A 386 17.20 17.73 12.31
CA PHE A 386 17.92 17.33 13.52
C PHE A 386 18.43 15.88 13.42
N ARG A 387 17.61 14.95 12.93
CA ARG A 387 18.02 13.54 12.74
C ARG A 387 19.15 13.40 11.71
N LYS A 388 19.09 14.17 10.62
CA LYS A 388 20.14 14.21 9.60
C LYS A 388 21.46 14.75 10.15
N LEU A 389 21.40 15.85 10.90
CA LEU A 389 22.57 16.46 11.54
C LEU A 389 23.17 15.50 12.57
N ARG A 390 22.34 14.92 13.45
CA ARG A 390 22.77 13.92 14.43
C ARG A 390 23.46 12.73 13.75
N LYS A 391 22.90 12.19 12.66
CA LYS A 391 23.56 11.09 11.94
C LYS A 391 24.92 11.48 11.37
N ARG A 392 25.12 12.73 10.93
CA ARG A 392 26.41 13.21 10.43
C ARG A 392 27.44 13.44 11.54
N LEU A 393 26.98 13.91 12.70
CA LEU A 393 27.85 14.22 13.83
C LEU A 393 28.26 12.99 14.63
N PHE A 394 27.39 11.98 14.74
CA PHE A 394 27.58 10.82 15.63
C PHE A 394 27.79 9.47 14.90
N ASN A 395 27.77 9.44 13.56
CA ASN A 395 28.21 8.27 12.77
C ASN A 395 29.48 8.59 11.94
N ARG A 396 30.38 9.42 12.48
CA ARG A 396 31.78 9.39 12.08
C ARG A 396 32.53 8.44 13.00
#